data_AF-A0A947BP30-F1
#
_entry.id   AF-A0A947BP30-F1
#
_cell.length_a   1.000
_cell.length_b   1.000
_cell.length_c   1.000
_cell.angle_alpha   90.00
_cell.angle_beta   90.00
_cell.angle_gamma   90.00
#
_symmetry.space_group_name_H-M   'P 1'
#
loop_
_entity.id
_entity.type
_entity.pdbx_description
1 polymer ?
#
loop_
_entity_poly.entity_id
_entity_poly.type
_entity_poly.pdbx_seq_one_letter_code
_entity_poly.pdbx_strand_id
1 'polypeptide(L)'
;MEIPSPDSTRLVVDGCRRLTGASLIWNKTGAILDVLIMDMDQDAVLDCWYRQVNSVLTEVNWNNPELTHRRFENGFNLLLAAPIDQLYSAVMVLETAWYFCACELLEIAVEAQPVLLDDIREQIRIEKNTALTGLEAAAADHGVDLLFDDDIVSIGHGAGSASFAIDQIPSPAQINWASIHDLPVALITGTNGKSTSVRLLDGIARSAGQQSGVTSTDFVRVGDDILDRGDYSGPGGARLLLRDPRLEVAFLEIARGGILRRGLALRHARAALVTNVANDHLGQYGVNTLAALTEAKFVVGKALVDNGVLVVNADDAQIVDYLADKPQRNLCWFSLDNSNPLIRQQINNRGRCCFVDDDSIVNFDGDSLEKICNINDIPMTLNGVALHNVGNALGATGVASAMEYTAEQIGAGLCRFNSDERDNPGRLNHFQLANAARVIVDFAHNAHSVEAVTGTVGRLPAR
;
A
#
# COMPACT_ATOMS: atom_id res chain seq x y z
N MET A 1 15.54 -26.65 4.33
CA MET A 1 14.96 -27.68 5.21
C MET A 1 13.72 -27.09 5.89
N GLU A 2 12.77 -27.90 6.31
CA GLU A 2 11.63 -27.43 7.12
C GLU A 2 12.08 -27.31 8.58
N ILE A 3 11.97 -26.12 9.17
CA ILE A 3 12.35 -25.88 10.57
C ILE A 3 11.28 -26.55 11.46
N PRO A 4 11.65 -27.39 12.44
CA PRO A 4 10.68 -28.04 13.30
C PRO A 4 9.82 -27.01 14.06
N SER A 5 8.53 -27.28 14.20
CA SER A 5 7.64 -26.51 15.06
C SER A 5 7.22 -27.40 16.24
N PRO A 6 7.42 -26.99 17.50
CA PRO A 6 6.92 -27.74 18.63
C PRO A 6 5.39 -27.77 18.58
N ASP A 7 4.79 -28.94 18.81
CA ASP A 7 3.34 -29.07 18.89
C ASP A 7 2.84 -28.41 20.19
N SER A 8 2.29 -27.20 20.08
CA SER A 8 1.86 -26.38 21.21
C SER A 8 0.70 -25.49 20.84
N THR A 9 -0.31 -25.44 21.70
CA THR A 9 -1.40 -24.46 21.62
C THR A 9 -1.06 -23.14 22.32
N ARG A 10 0.05 -23.10 23.09
CA ARG A 10 0.46 -21.93 23.88
C ARG A 10 1.40 -20.99 23.14
N LEU A 11 2.21 -21.53 22.23
CA LEU A 11 3.18 -20.80 21.41
C LEU A 11 2.98 -21.23 19.96
N VAL A 12 2.27 -20.42 19.19
CA VAL A 12 1.86 -20.76 17.82
C VAL A 12 2.51 -19.80 16.85
N VAL A 13 3.11 -20.31 15.78
CA VAL A 13 3.53 -19.49 14.64
C VAL A 13 2.32 -19.31 13.71
N ASP A 14 1.91 -18.06 13.49
CA ASP A 14 0.86 -17.72 12.53
C ASP A 14 1.44 -17.59 11.11
N GLY A 15 2.66 -17.05 11.00
CA GLY A 15 3.42 -17.09 9.75
C GLY A 15 4.72 -16.30 9.77
N CYS A 16 5.68 -16.70 8.93
CA CYS A 16 6.90 -15.96 8.67
C CYS A 16 6.96 -15.49 7.22
N ARG A 17 7.49 -14.28 6.98
CA ARG A 17 7.55 -13.70 5.64
C ARG A 17 8.66 -12.65 5.49
N ARG A 18 9.06 -12.46 4.23
CA ARG A 18 9.99 -11.39 3.81
C ARG A 18 9.26 -10.06 3.68
N LEU A 19 9.84 -9.00 4.25
CA LEU A 19 9.50 -7.60 4.01
C LEU A 19 10.44 -7.03 2.96
N THR A 20 9.87 -6.57 1.84
CA THR A 20 10.62 -6.06 0.68
C THR A 20 10.72 -4.55 0.65
N GLY A 21 10.18 -3.86 1.65
CA GLY A 21 10.17 -2.40 1.72
C GLY A 21 9.45 -1.90 2.97
N ALA A 22 9.06 -0.63 2.95
CA ALA A 22 8.43 0.02 4.10
C ALA A 22 7.17 -0.73 4.56
N SER A 23 7.10 -1.05 5.84
CA SER A 23 6.02 -1.82 6.46
C SER A 23 5.33 -1.00 7.55
N LEU A 24 4.37 -1.59 8.25
CA LEU A 24 3.74 -0.98 9.43
C LEU A 24 4.80 -0.56 10.47
N ILE A 25 5.84 -1.37 10.66
CA ILE A 25 6.73 -1.24 11.81
C ILE A 25 7.94 -0.35 11.49
N TRP A 26 8.55 -0.51 10.31
CA TRP A 26 9.73 0.28 9.93
C TRP A 26 9.85 0.47 8.42
N ASN A 27 10.88 1.20 7.99
CA ASN A 27 11.10 1.55 6.58
C ASN A 27 12.22 0.70 5.94
N LYS A 28 12.42 -0.52 6.43
CA LYS A 28 13.54 -1.39 6.08
C LYS A 28 13.07 -2.71 5.48
N THR A 29 13.94 -3.31 4.68
CA THR A 29 13.81 -4.71 4.24
C THR A 29 14.19 -5.65 5.38
N GLY A 30 13.65 -6.86 5.35
CA GLY A 30 13.92 -7.83 6.42
C GLY A 30 12.97 -9.01 6.42
N ALA A 31 12.81 -9.62 7.58
CA ALA A 31 11.83 -10.66 7.85
C ALA A 31 10.94 -10.28 9.04
N ILE A 32 9.74 -10.85 9.05
CA ILE A 32 8.76 -10.69 10.12
C ILE A 32 8.12 -12.05 10.41
N LEU A 33 8.07 -12.40 11.70
CA LEU A 33 7.44 -13.58 12.24
C LEU A 33 6.24 -13.17 13.10
N ASP A 34 5.06 -13.68 12.77
CA ASP A 34 3.85 -13.48 13.56
C ASP A 34 3.67 -14.67 14.48
N VAL A 35 3.60 -14.40 15.78
CA VAL A 35 3.44 -15.43 16.81
C VAL A 35 2.26 -15.12 17.70
N LEU A 36 1.53 -16.16 18.09
CA LEU A 36 0.44 -16.10 19.05
C LEU A 36 0.87 -16.78 20.36
N ILE A 37 0.54 -16.13 21.47
CA ILE A 37 0.89 -16.56 22.82
C ILE A 37 -0.40 -16.70 23.62
N MET A 38 -0.64 -17.91 24.15
CA MET A 38 -1.79 -18.23 25.00
C MET A 38 -1.31 -18.76 26.34
N ASP A 39 -1.93 -18.29 27.43
CA ASP A 39 -1.69 -18.76 28.79
C ASP A 39 -0.22 -18.73 29.24
N MET A 40 0.54 -17.75 28.74
CA MET A 40 1.95 -17.52 29.09
C MET A 40 2.22 -16.03 29.28
N ASP A 41 3.22 -15.72 30.10
CA ASP A 41 3.70 -14.35 30.30
C ASP A 41 4.43 -13.85 29.04
N GLN A 42 3.80 -12.89 28.35
CA GLN A 42 4.33 -12.33 27.11
C GLN A 42 5.69 -11.64 27.28
N ASP A 43 5.98 -11.05 28.44
CA ASP A 43 7.28 -10.41 28.70
C ASP A 43 8.38 -11.48 28.80
N ALA A 44 8.13 -12.57 29.54
CA ALA A 44 9.07 -13.69 29.62
C ALA A 44 9.30 -14.38 28.26
N VAL A 45 8.27 -14.53 27.43
CA VAL A 45 8.41 -15.08 26.06
C VAL A 45 9.29 -14.16 25.21
N LEU A 46 9.07 -12.85 25.27
CA LEU A 46 9.81 -11.88 24.49
C LEU A 46 11.30 -11.83 24.91
N ASP A 47 11.59 -11.86 26.21
CA ASP A 47 12.95 -11.91 26.74
C ASP A 47 13.68 -13.19 26.30
N CYS A 48 12.98 -14.33 26.32
CA CYS A 48 13.50 -15.59 25.81
C CYS A 48 13.83 -15.48 24.30
N TRP A 49 12.90 -14.97 23.50
CA TRP A 49 13.12 -14.79 22.07
C TRP A 49 14.32 -13.88 21.78
N TYR A 50 14.45 -12.74 22.47
CA TYR A 50 15.60 -11.85 22.28
C TYR A 50 16.93 -12.53 22.59
N ARG A 51 17.03 -13.35 23.65
CA ARG A 51 18.24 -14.15 23.89
C ARG A 51 18.51 -15.13 22.74
N GLN A 52 17.49 -15.88 22.33
CA GLN A 52 17.63 -16.93 21.33
C GLN A 52 18.01 -16.38 19.95
N VAL A 53 17.34 -15.32 19.49
CA VAL A 53 17.65 -14.70 18.20
C VAL A 53 19.06 -14.11 18.19
N ASN A 54 19.52 -13.48 19.27
CA ASN A 54 20.89 -12.98 19.37
C ASN A 54 21.92 -14.12 19.38
N SER A 55 21.60 -15.25 20.02
CA SER A 55 22.45 -16.45 19.97
C SER A 55 22.57 -16.98 18.55
N VAL A 56 21.46 -17.14 17.82
CA VAL A 56 21.46 -17.59 16.43
C VAL A 56 22.25 -16.63 15.54
N LEU A 57 21.99 -15.32 15.64
CA LEU A 57 22.69 -14.28 14.88
C LEU A 57 24.20 -14.32 15.12
N THR A 58 24.64 -14.55 16.37
CA THR A 58 26.05 -14.69 16.72
C THR A 58 26.66 -15.94 16.07
N GLU A 59 26.00 -17.08 16.19
CA GLU A 59 26.47 -18.36 15.63
C GLU A 59 26.60 -18.31 14.10
N VAL A 60 25.69 -17.62 13.41
CA VAL A 60 25.72 -17.51 11.95
C VAL A 60 26.54 -16.32 11.44
N ASN A 61 27.22 -15.59 12.34
CA ASN A 61 28.03 -14.40 12.04
C ASN A 61 27.24 -13.30 11.30
N TRP A 62 26.01 -13.04 11.72
CA TRP A 62 25.19 -11.98 11.17
C TRP A 62 25.65 -10.61 11.69
N ASN A 63 26.11 -9.74 10.79
CA ASN A 63 26.66 -8.43 11.17
C ASN A 63 25.55 -7.38 11.37
N ASN A 64 25.67 -6.57 12.42
CA ASN A 64 24.81 -5.42 12.72
C ASN A 64 23.29 -5.73 12.69
N PRO A 65 22.80 -6.70 13.47
CA PRO A 65 21.39 -7.03 13.48
C PRO A 65 20.58 -5.89 14.10
N GLU A 66 19.58 -5.42 13.36
CA GLU A 66 18.52 -4.60 13.96
C GLU A 66 17.29 -5.47 14.17
N LEU A 67 16.90 -5.58 15.42
CA LEU A 67 15.76 -6.36 15.88
C LEU A 67 14.72 -5.42 16.44
N THR A 68 13.45 -5.69 16.16
CA THR A 68 12.34 -4.99 16.79
C THR A 68 11.14 -5.90 16.91
N HIS A 69 10.14 -5.45 17.65
CA HIS A 69 8.88 -6.16 17.79
C HIS A 69 7.71 -5.18 17.87
N ARG A 70 6.51 -5.68 17.56
CA ARG A 70 5.25 -5.01 17.85
C ARG A 70 4.38 -5.96 18.66
N ARG A 71 3.97 -5.54 19.85
CA ARG A 71 3.00 -6.26 20.67
C ARG A 71 1.59 -6.03 20.15
N PHE A 72 0.77 -7.08 20.15
CA PHE A 72 -0.67 -7.02 20.00
C PHE A 72 -1.32 -7.95 21.03
N GLU A 73 -2.66 -7.91 21.16
CA GLU A 73 -3.41 -8.51 22.28
C GLU A 73 -2.96 -9.93 22.66
N ASN A 74 -2.81 -10.80 21.66
CA ASN A 74 -2.49 -12.21 21.85
C ASN A 74 -1.14 -12.62 21.25
N GLY A 75 -0.18 -11.70 21.08
CA GLY A 75 1.11 -12.07 20.48
C GLY A 75 2.01 -10.93 20.04
N PHE A 76 2.94 -11.28 19.15
CA PHE A 76 3.94 -10.36 18.62
C PHE A 76 4.13 -10.49 17.12
N ASN A 77 4.42 -9.35 16.49
CA ASN A 77 5.19 -9.35 15.26
C ASN A 77 6.67 -9.21 15.67
N LEU A 78 7.52 -10.17 15.32
CA LEU A 78 8.95 -10.19 15.64
C LEU A 78 9.76 -9.96 14.36
N LEU A 79 10.73 -9.03 14.37
CA LEU A 79 11.34 -8.53 13.15
C LEU A 79 12.86 -8.55 13.21
N LEU A 80 13.46 -8.86 12.07
CA LEU A 80 14.89 -8.79 11.81
C LEU A 80 15.12 -8.03 10.51
N ALA A 81 15.93 -6.95 10.59
CA ALA A 81 16.34 -6.21 9.41
C ALA A 81 17.37 -7.03 8.64
N ALA A 82 17.26 -7.01 7.32
CA ALA A 82 18.20 -7.72 6.46
C ALA A 82 18.38 -6.96 5.14
N PRO A 83 19.58 -7.01 4.55
CA PRO A 83 19.78 -6.52 3.20
C PRO A 83 18.91 -7.31 2.21
N ILE A 84 18.64 -6.72 1.05
CA ILE A 84 17.75 -7.31 0.03
C ILE A 84 18.23 -8.66 -0.51
N ASP A 85 19.52 -8.97 -0.35
CA ASP A 85 20.14 -10.24 -0.74
C ASP A 85 20.23 -11.27 0.41
N GLN A 86 19.55 -11.06 1.54
CA GLN A 86 19.54 -12.00 2.68
C GLN A 86 18.15 -12.17 3.32
N LEU A 87 17.07 -11.92 2.58
CA LEU A 87 15.71 -11.97 3.10
C LEU A 87 15.23 -13.40 3.43
N TYR A 88 15.63 -14.40 2.65
CA TYR A 88 15.31 -15.80 2.96
C TYR A 88 16.09 -16.28 4.18
N SER A 89 17.37 -15.93 4.26
CA SER A 89 18.22 -16.19 5.41
C SER A 89 17.64 -15.56 6.69
N ALA A 90 17.12 -14.33 6.61
CA ALA A 90 16.48 -13.66 7.74
C ALA A 90 15.20 -14.37 8.22
N VAL A 91 14.41 -14.93 7.30
CA VAL A 91 13.25 -15.76 7.65
C VAL A 91 13.71 -17.01 8.41
N MET A 92 14.71 -17.73 7.90
CA MET A 92 15.25 -18.92 8.57
C MET A 92 15.82 -18.60 9.95
N VAL A 93 16.48 -17.45 10.12
CA VAL A 93 16.96 -16.98 11.43
C VAL A 93 15.80 -16.78 12.40
N LEU A 94 14.73 -16.08 11.99
CA LEU A 94 13.57 -15.83 12.86
C LEU A 94 12.87 -17.14 13.25
N GLU A 95 12.62 -18.02 12.29
CA GLU A 95 11.97 -19.31 12.54
C GLU A 95 12.81 -20.20 13.44
N THR A 96 14.12 -20.28 13.21
CA THR A 96 15.03 -21.09 14.04
C THR A 96 15.16 -20.52 15.45
N ALA A 97 15.29 -19.20 15.58
CA ALA A 97 15.32 -18.53 16.89
C ALA A 97 14.02 -18.74 17.67
N TRP A 98 12.87 -18.71 16.98
CA TRP A 98 11.59 -19.01 17.60
C TRP A 98 11.47 -20.47 18.01
N TYR A 99 11.93 -21.41 17.17
CA TYR A 99 11.97 -22.82 17.53
C TYR A 99 12.77 -23.04 18.83
N PHE A 100 13.96 -22.45 18.95
CA PHE A 100 14.75 -22.53 20.18
C PHE A 100 14.06 -21.88 21.38
N CYS A 101 13.42 -20.73 21.18
CA CYS A 101 12.62 -20.05 22.21
C CYS A 101 11.48 -20.95 22.71
N ALA A 102 10.72 -21.54 21.79
CA ALA A 102 9.61 -22.42 22.12
C ALA A 102 10.08 -23.71 22.80
N CYS A 103 11.17 -24.33 22.34
CA CYS A 103 11.79 -25.48 23.01
C CYS A 103 12.20 -25.16 24.45
N GLU A 104 12.86 -24.02 24.69
CA GLU A 104 13.27 -23.60 26.03
C GLU A 104 12.05 -23.40 26.96
N LEU A 105 11.04 -22.67 26.49
CA LEU A 105 9.85 -22.34 27.28
C LEU A 105 8.92 -23.53 27.52
N LEU A 106 8.93 -24.52 26.64
CA LEU A 106 8.14 -25.75 26.76
C LEU A 106 8.92 -26.90 27.40
N GLU A 107 10.19 -26.69 27.76
CA GLU A 107 11.10 -27.70 28.31
C GLU A 107 11.28 -28.91 27.37
N ILE A 108 11.32 -28.65 26.06
CA ILE A 108 11.51 -29.65 25.00
C ILE A 108 12.96 -29.55 24.50
N ALA A 109 13.60 -30.70 24.25
CA ALA A 109 14.95 -30.73 23.69
C ALA A 109 14.96 -30.20 22.24
N VAL A 110 15.98 -29.41 21.90
CA VAL A 110 16.20 -28.94 20.52
C VAL A 110 16.73 -30.10 19.68
N GLU A 111 16.10 -30.35 18.54
CA GLU A 111 16.53 -31.37 17.58
C GLU A 111 17.54 -30.78 16.58
N ALA A 112 18.62 -31.53 16.32
CA ALA A 112 19.60 -31.25 15.26
C ALA A 112 20.12 -29.79 15.20
N GLN A 113 20.30 -29.14 16.35
CA GLN A 113 20.74 -27.73 16.43
C GLN A 113 21.94 -27.38 15.53
N PRO A 114 23.04 -28.17 15.48
CA PRO A 114 24.16 -27.85 14.59
C PRO A 114 23.77 -27.81 13.11
N VAL A 115 22.88 -28.71 12.69
CA VAL A 115 22.41 -28.81 11.31
C VAL A 115 21.58 -27.58 10.93
N LEU A 116 20.69 -27.13 11.82
CA LEU A 116 19.89 -25.91 11.59
C LEU A 116 20.77 -24.67 11.41
N LEU A 117 21.82 -24.53 12.24
CA LEU A 117 22.76 -23.42 12.14
C LEU A 117 23.62 -23.50 10.87
N ASP A 118 24.06 -24.69 10.47
CA ASP A 118 24.82 -24.90 9.23
C ASP A 118 23.97 -24.62 7.99
N ASP A 119 22.69 -25.01 7.99
CA ASP A 119 21.73 -24.69 6.93
C ASP A 119 21.54 -23.17 6.78
N ILE A 120 21.43 -22.42 7.89
CA ILE A 120 21.36 -20.95 7.82
C ILE A 120 22.65 -20.37 7.23
N ARG A 121 23.83 -20.83 7.65
CA ARG A 121 25.12 -20.36 7.13
C ARG A 121 25.24 -20.62 5.63
N GLU A 122 24.80 -21.80 5.17
CA GLU A 122 24.79 -22.15 3.76
C GLU A 122 23.79 -21.30 2.98
N GLN A 123 22.59 -21.06 3.51
CA GLN A 123 21.61 -20.17 2.88
C GLN A 123 22.15 -18.74 2.74
N ILE A 124 22.79 -18.19 3.78
CA ILE A 124 23.45 -16.87 3.73
C ILE A 124 24.48 -16.84 2.61
N ARG A 125 25.27 -17.91 2.45
CA ARG A 125 26.30 -18.02 1.41
C ARG A 125 25.69 -18.07 0.00
N ILE A 126 24.59 -18.79 -0.18
CA ILE A 126 23.88 -18.93 -1.46
C ILE A 126 23.18 -17.63 -1.85
N GLU A 127 22.52 -16.98 -0.91
CA GLU A 127 21.67 -15.81 -1.18
C GLU A 127 22.49 -14.54 -1.44
N LYS A 128 23.68 -14.44 -0.81
CA LYS A 128 24.56 -13.27 -0.91
C LYS A 128 24.81 -12.87 -2.35
N ASN A 129 24.39 -11.65 -2.69
CA ASN A 129 24.49 -11.08 -4.02
C ASN A 129 25.04 -9.66 -3.93
N THR A 130 26.37 -9.54 -4.02
CA THR A 130 27.06 -8.25 -3.95
C THR A 130 26.73 -7.33 -5.12
N ALA A 131 26.33 -7.88 -6.27
CA ALA A 131 25.92 -7.08 -7.41
C ALA A 131 24.56 -6.42 -7.15
N LEU A 132 23.63 -7.15 -6.54
CA LEU A 132 22.31 -6.63 -6.14
C LEU A 132 22.42 -5.50 -5.09
N THR A 133 23.17 -5.73 -4.01
CA THR A 133 23.39 -4.69 -2.99
C THR A 133 24.18 -3.50 -3.52
N GLY A 134 25.14 -3.74 -4.43
CA GLY A 134 25.85 -2.67 -5.13
C GLY A 134 24.95 -1.83 -6.05
N LEU A 135 23.99 -2.46 -6.73
CA LEU A 135 22.99 -1.77 -7.54
C LEU A 135 22.02 -0.95 -6.67
N GLU A 136 21.58 -1.48 -5.53
CA GLU A 136 20.73 -0.74 -4.58
C GLU A 136 21.40 0.54 -4.07
N ALA A 137 22.66 0.44 -3.66
CA ALA A 137 23.44 1.60 -3.24
C ALA A 137 23.58 2.63 -4.38
N ALA A 138 23.92 2.18 -5.58
CA ALA A 138 24.05 3.07 -6.73
C ALA A 138 22.74 3.73 -7.14
N ALA A 139 21.60 3.01 -7.08
CA ALA A 139 20.28 3.57 -7.35
C ALA A 139 19.91 4.67 -6.33
N ALA A 140 20.18 4.42 -5.04
CA ALA A 140 19.97 5.41 -3.99
C ALA A 140 20.84 6.67 -4.18
N ASP A 141 22.11 6.51 -4.56
CA ASP A 141 23.01 7.65 -4.86
C ASP A 141 22.52 8.51 -6.04
N HIS A 142 21.81 7.90 -6.99
CA HIS A 142 21.21 8.60 -8.13
C HIS A 142 19.77 9.06 -7.88
N GLY A 143 19.20 8.77 -6.70
CA GLY A 143 17.84 9.17 -6.34
C GLY A 143 16.75 8.48 -7.16
N VAL A 144 16.99 7.26 -7.63
CA VAL A 144 16.00 6.46 -8.38
C VAL A 144 15.61 5.22 -7.59
N ASP A 145 14.39 4.76 -7.79
CA ASP A 145 13.84 3.60 -7.09
C ASP A 145 14.43 2.28 -7.63
N LEU A 146 14.48 1.27 -6.76
CA LEU A 146 14.89 -0.09 -7.12
C LEU A 146 13.76 -1.07 -6.80
N LEU A 147 13.37 -1.83 -7.81
CA LEU A 147 12.31 -2.83 -7.74
C LEU A 147 12.92 -4.22 -7.95
N PHE A 148 12.76 -5.12 -6.99
CA PHE A 148 13.31 -6.47 -7.09
C PHE A 148 12.26 -7.53 -6.76
N ASP A 149 12.33 -8.65 -7.44
CA ASP A 149 11.68 -9.90 -7.07
C ASP A 149 12.71 -11.05 -7.14
N ASP A 150 12.23 -12.29 -7.18
CA ASP A 150 13.10 -13.46 -7.11
C ASP A 150 13.86 -13.70 -8.43
N ASP A 151 13.37 -13.15 -9.55
CA ASP A 151 13.93 -13.38 -10.90
C ASP A 151 14.60 -12.11 -11.47
N ILE A 152 14.00 -10.94 -11.23
CA ILE A 152 14.35 -9.68 -11.88
C ILE A 152 14.58 -8.58 -10.84
N VAL A 153 15.65 -7.80 -11.06
CA VAL A 153 15.84 -6.49 -10.45
C VAL A 153 15.76 -5.40 -11.52
N SER A 154 15.15 -4.28 -11.20
CA SER A 154 15.07 -3.12 -12.07
C SER A 154 15.30 -1.82 -11.32
N ILE A 155 15.87 -0.84 -12.01
CA ILE A 155 16.05 0.54 -11.54
C ILE A 155 15.25 1.48 -12.43
N GLY A 156 14.71 2.56 -11.85
CA GLY A 156 13.85 3.49 -12.58
C GLY A 156 12.53 2.85 -13.01
N HIS A 157 11.66 3.66 -13.60
CA HIS A 157 10.32 3.27 -14.00
C HIS A 157 10.02 3.66 -15.45
N GLY A 158 9.05 3.01 -16.07
CA GLY A 158 8.58 3.36 -17.40
C GLY A 158 9.71 3.33 -18.44
N ALA A 159 9.74 4.34 -19.31
CA ALA A 159 10.80 4.50 -20.31
C ALA A 159 12.21 4.67 -19.70
N GLY A 160 12.29 5.10 -18.44
CA GLY A 160 13.53 5.20 -17.67
C GLY A 160 13.92 3.91 -16.93
N SER A 161 13.15 2.83 -17.09
CA SER A 161 13.43 1.57 -16.40
C SER A 161 14.50 0.75 -17.11
N ALA A 162 15.42 0.17 -16.34
CA ALA A 162 16.34 -0.86 -16.80
C ALA A 162 16.19 -2.10 -15.91
N SER A 163 15.95 -3.27 -16.53
CA SER A 163 15.72 -4.54 -15.85
C SER A 163 16.83 -5.55 -16.16
N PHE A 164 17.23 -6.30 -15.15
CA PHE A 164 18.30 -7.29 -15.19
C PHE A 164 17.84 -8.57 -14.48
N ALA A 165 18.25 -9.74 -14.98
CA ALA A 165 18.10 -10.97 -14.21
C ALA A 165 18.97 -10.88 -12.94
N ILE A 166 18.49 -11.44 -11.83
CA ILE A 166 19.19 -11.38 -10.52
C ILE A 166 20.61 -11.96 -10.57
N ASP A 167 20.87 -12.90 -11.48
CA ASP A 167 22.18 -13.53 -11.70
C ASP A 167 23.06 -12.79 -12.74
N GLN A 168 22.55 -11.75 -13.39
CA GLN A 168 23.21 -11.02 -14.50
C GLN A 168 23.16 -9.50 -14.31
N ILE A 169 23.36 -9.05 -13.07
CA ILE A 169 23.37 -7.62 -12.74
C ILE A 169 24.69 -6.99 -13.20
N PRO A 170 24.68 -5.94 -14.05
CA PRO A 170 25.90 -5.27 -14.49
C PRO A 170 26.55 -4.48 -13.36
N SER A 171 27.83 -4.15 -13.50
CA SER A 171 28.47 -3.19 -12.61
C SER A 171 27.80 -1.82 -12.73
N PRO A 172 27.61 -1.05 -11.65
CA PRO A 172 27.04 0.30 -11.72
C PRO A 172 27.73 1.23 -12.72
N ALA A 173 29.03 1.05 -12.98
CA ALA A 173 29.78 1.85 -13.96
C ALA A 173 29.41 1.57 -15.43
N GLN A 174 28.73 0.45 -15.70
CA GLN A 174 28.27 0.05 -17.04
C GLN A 174 26.86 0.56 -17.35
N ILE A 175 26.15 1.07 -16.34
CA ILE A 175 24.78 1.57 -16.47
C ILE A 175 24.83 3.01 -16.99
N ASN A 176 24.02 3.31 -18.01
CA ASN A 176 23.81 4.68 -18.46
C ASN A 176 22.82 5.40 -17.53
N TRP A 177 23.30 5.88 -16.38
CA TRP A 177 22.45 6.55 -15.39
C TRP A 177 21.73 7.80 -15.93
N ALA A 178 22.24 8.43 -16.98
CA ALA A 178 21.60 9.59 -17.61
C ALA A 178 20.25 9.25 -18.28
N SER A 179 19.98 7.98 -18.59
CA SER A 179 18.68 7.54 -19.11
C SER A 179 17.77 6.92 -18.06
N ILE A 180 18.23 6.78 -16.81
CA ILE A 180 17.44 6.17 -15.74
C ILE A 180 16.71 7.26 -14.97
N HIS A 181 15.40 7.10 -14.81
CA HIS A 181 14.59 7.99 -14.01
C HIS A 181 13.32 7.28 -13.52
N ASP A 182 12.76 7.77 -12.42
CA ASP A 182 11.44 7.37 -11.96
C ASP A 182 10.36 8.15 -12.74
N LEU A 183 9.11 7.72 -12.61
CA LEU A 183 7.93 8.45 -13.11
C LEU A 183 7.03 8.86 -11.94
N PRO A 184 6.06 9.78 -12.13
CA PRO A 184 5.09 10.11 -11.09
C PRO A 184 4.22 8.91 -10.72
N VAL A 185 4.33 8.45 -9.47
CA VAL A 185 3.51 7.37 -8.90
C VAL A 185 2.58 7.92 -7.82
N ALA A 186 1.33 7.45 -7.79
CA ALA A 186 0.42 7.64 -6.67
C ALA A 186 -0.02 6.32 -6.04
N LEU A 187 -0.09 6.30 -4.70
CA LEU A 187 -0.51 5.14 -3.91
C LEU A 187 -1.92 5.32 -3.37
N ILE A 188 -2.85 4.43 -3.69
CA ILE A 188 -4.25 4.54 -3.28
C ILE A 188 -4.57 3.41 -2.30
N THR A 189 -4.92 3.76 -1.07
CA THR A 189 -5.39 2.82 -0.07
C THR A 189 -6.67 3.30 0.63
N GLY A 190 -7.22 2.42 1.46
CA GLY A 190 -8.49 2.65 2.12
C GLY A 190 -9.27 1.35 2.28
N THR A 191 -10.39 1.41 2.98
CA THR A 191 -11.27 0.24 3.14
C THR A 191 -12.06 0.03 1.86
N ASN A 192 -12.77 1.06 1.43
CA ASN A 192 -13.58 1.06 0.23
C ASN A 192 -13.17 2.21 -0.73
N GLY A 193 -13.48 2.07 -2.02
CA GLY A 193 -13.26 3.13 -3.02
C GLY A 193 -11.91 3.09 -3.75
N LYS A 194 -10.94 2.27 -3.31
CA LYS A 194 -9.61 2.17 -3.92
C LYS A 194 -9.64 1.94 -5.43
N SER A 195 -10.32 0.88 -5.87
CA SER A 195 -10.42 0.51 -7.30
C SER A 195 -11.11 1.60 -8.13
N THR A 196 -12.16 2.23 -7.59
CA THR A 196 -12.82 3.37 -8.24
C THR A 196 -11.86 4.55 -8.37
N SER A 197 -11.11 4.89 -7.33
CA SER A 197 -10.16 6.01 -7.34
C SER A 197 -9.01 5.80 -8.33
N VAL A 198 -8.39 4.61 -8.40
CA VAL A 198 -7.32 4.36 -9.40
C VAL A 198 -7.85 4.43 -10.83
N ARG A 199 -9.09 3.98 -11.08
CA ARG A 199 -9.73 4.04 -12.40
C ARG A 199 -10.14 5.45 -12.79
N LEU A 200 -10.61 6.27 -11.84
CA LEU A 200 -10.86 7.70 -12.05
C LEU A 200 -9.59 8.45 -12.42
N LEU A 201 -8.51 8.19 -11.68
CA LEU A 201 -7.21 8.80 -11.92
C LEU A 201 -6.64 8.41 -13.29
N ASP A 202 -6.79 7.15 -13.69
CA ASP A 202 -6.50 6.71 -15.06
C ASP A 202 -7.32 7.48 -16.10
N GLY A 203 -8.62 7.65 -15.87
CA GLY A 203 -9.49 8.46 -16.75
C GLY A 203 -9.06 9.92 -16.87
N ILE A 204 -8.60 10.52 -15.77
CA ILE A 204 -8.03 11.88 -15.75
C ILE A 204 -6.73 11.95 -16.56
N ALA A 205 -5.79 11.05 -16.28
CA ALA A 205 -4.50 11.00 -16.99
C ALA A 205 -4.68 10.80 -18.50
N ARG A 206 -5.57 9.90 -18.90
CA ARG A 206 -5.89 9.66 -20.31
C ARG A 206 -6.58 10.85 -20.96
N SER A 207 -7.41 11.59 -20.22
CA SER A 207 -8.03 12.83 -20.71
C SER A 207 -6.99 13.95 -20.89
N ALA A 208 -5.90 13.92 -20.12
CA ALA A 208 -4.72 14.75 -20.30
C ALA A 208 -3.79 14.28 -21.44
N GLY A 209 -4.10 13.16 -22.09
CA GLY A 209 -3.31 12.61 -23.19
C GLY A 209 -2.10 11.78 -22.76
N GLN A 210 -2.01 11.41 -21.49
CA GLN A 210 -0.91 10.60 -20.96
C GLN A 210 -1.19 9.10 -21.03
N GLN A 211 -0.14 8.31 -21.22
CA GLN A 211 -0.17 6.86 -21.14
C GLN A 211 -0.05 6.43 -19.67
N SER A 212 -1.18 6.36 -18.99
CA SER A 212 -1.27 5.90 -17.60
C SER A 212 -1.34 4.40 -17.47
N GLY A 213 -1.06 3.93 -16.25
CA GLY A 213 -1.28 2.55 -15.88
C GLY A 213 -1.74 2.40 -14.44
N VAL A 214 -2.42 1.30 -14.18
CA VAL A 214 -3.05 1.03 -12.89
C VAL A 214 -2.82 -0.40 -12.42
N THR A 215 -2.68 -0.57 -11.12
CA THR A 215 -2.89 -1.85 -10.44
C THR A 215 -4.23 -1.81 -9.72
N SER A 216 -4.94 -2.92 -9.74
CA SER A 216 -6.22 -3.06 -9.05
C SER A 216 -6.41 -4.49 -8.53
N THR A 217 -7.53 -4.72 -7.88
CA THR A 217 -7.98 -6.07 -7.50
C THR A 217 -8.38 -6.96 -8.68
N ASP A 218 -8.45 -6.42 -9.90
CA ASP A 218 -8.90 -7.15 -11.09
C ASP A 218 -7.80 -7.37 -12.14
N PHE A 219 -6.80 -6.47 -12.21
CA PHE A 219 -5.77 -6.48 -13.25
C PHE A 219 -4.60 -5.52 -12.97
N VAL A 220 -3.54 -5.71 -13.75
CA VAL A 220 -2.54 -4.68 -14.10
C VAL A 220 -2.77 -4.24 -15.53
N ARG A 221 -2.82 -2.93 -15.78
CA ARG A 221 -3.11 -2.37 -17.12
C ARG A 221 -2.24 -1.15 -17.43
N VAL A 222 -1.82 -1.02 -18.69
CA VAL A 222 -1.14 0.15 -19.25
C VAL A 222 -1.90 0.61 -20.50
N GLY A 223 -2.42 1.83 -20.50
CA GLY A 223 -3.37 2.26 -21.53
C GLY A 223 -4.54 1.28 -21.62
N ASP A 224 -4.83 0.74 -22.79
CA ASP A 224 -5.91 -0.25 -22.98
C ASP A 224 -5.46 -1.71 -22.78
N ASP A 225 -4.15 -1.94 -22.63
CA ASP A 225 -3.58 -3.28 -22.59
C ASP A 225 -3.51 -3.81 -21.15
N ILE A 226 -4.22 -4.90 -20.90
CA ILE A 226 -4.13 -5.65 -19.64
C ILE A 226 -2.88 -6.52 -19.70
N LEU A 227 -1.91 -6.24 -18.83
CA LEU A 227 -0.68 -7.01 -18.70
C LEU A 227 -0.95 -8.36 -18.03
N ASP A 228 -1.79 -8.36 -17.00
CA ASP A 228 -2.26 -9.58 -16.34
C ASP A 228 -3.57 -9.36 -15.58
N ARG A 229 -4.30 -10.44 -15.29
CA ARG A 229 -5.59 -10.46 -14.57
C ARG A 229 -5.46 -11.16 -13.22
N GLY A 230 -6.08 -10.59 -12.20
CA GLY A 230 -6.05 -11.10 -10.84
C GLY A 230 -5.89 -9.97 -9.82
N ASP A 231 -5.79 -10.33 -8.54
CA ASP A 231 -5.57 -9.36 -7.47
C ASP A 231 -4.11 -8.90 -7.45
N TYR A 232 -3.90 -7.70 -7.97
CA TYR A 232 -2.60 -7.05 -8.07
C TYR A 232 -2.48 -5.83 -7.15
N SER A 233 -3.25 -5.80 -6.05
CA SER A 233 -3.26 -4.71 -5.06
C SER A 233 -2.07 -4.73 -4.07
N GLY A 234 -0.89 -5.14 -4.54
CA GLY A 234 0.33 -5.28 -3.74
C GLY A 234 1.61 -5.27 -4.58
N PRO A 235 2.78 -5.61 -3.99
CA PRO A 235 4.06 -5.36 -4.63
C PRO A 235 4.31 -6.02 -5.98
N GLY A 236 3.77 -7.21 -6.23
CA GLY A 236 3.90 -7.88 -7.52
C GLY A 236 3.30 -7.05 -8.67
N GLY A 237 2.11 -6.49 -8.45
CA GLY A 237 1.44 -5.64 -9.44
C GLY A 237 2.20 -4.34 -9.70
N ALA A 238 2.69 -3.71 -8.64
CA ALA A 238 3.49 -2.49 -8.74
C ALA A 238 4.76 -2.72 -9.59
N ARG A 239 5.49 -3.82 -9.34
CA ARG A 239 6.70 -4.16 -10.09
C ARG A 239 6.42 -4.46 -11.55
N LEU A 240 5.38 -5.26 -11.83
CA LEU A 240 4.97 -5.57 -13.20
C LEU A 240 4.63 -4.30 -13.98
N LEU A 241 3.88 -3.39 -13.36
CA LEU A 241 3.46 -2.15 -13.98
C LEU A 241 4.62 -1.19 -14.23
N LEU A 242 5.41 -0.89 -13.19
CA LEU A 242 6.45 0.14 -13.23
C LEU A 242 7.62 -0.21 -14.17
N ARG A 243 7.75 -1.47 -14.58
CA ARG A 243 8.74 -1.93 -15.58
C ARG A 243 8.28 -1.73 -17.03
N ASP A 244 7.01 -1.42 -17.29
CA ASP A 244 6.52 -1.27 -18.66
C ASP A 244 6.96 0.06 -19.29
N PRO A 245 7.74 0.05 -20.39
CA PRO A 245 8.37 1.26 -20.93
C PRO A 245 7.39 2.27 -21.53
N ARG A 246 6.13 1.90 -21.73
CA ARG A 246 5.09 2.80 -22.26
C ARG A 246 4.54 3.73 -21.18
N LEU A 247 4.78 3.42 -19.91
CA LEU A 247 4.16 4.09 -18.77
C LEU A 247 4.74 5.50 -18.56
N GLU A 248 3.86 6.49 -18.47
CA GLU A 248 4.20 7.88 -18.14
C GLU A 248 3.79 8.27 -16.71
N VAL A 249 2.78 7.59 -16.15
CA VAL A 249 2.22 7.86 -14.82
C VAL A 249 1.54 6.60 -14.26
N ALA A 250 1.71 6.33 -12.96
CA ALA A 250 1.17 5.12 -12.34
C ALA A 250 0.24 5.42 -11.15
N PHE A 251 -0.89 4.71 -11.10
CA PHE A 251 -1.82 4.74 -9.95
C PHE A 251 -1.95 3.34 -9.36
N LEU A 252 -1.38 3.14 -8.17
CA LEU A 252 -1.26 1.83 -7.56
C LEU A 252 -2.34 1.63 -6.50
N GLU A 253 -3.22 0.65 -6.70
CA GLU A 253 -4.08 0.18 -5.62
C GLU A 253 -3.24 -0.59 -4.60
N ILE A 254 -3.25 -0.13 -3.35
CA ILE A 254 -2.50 -0.74 -2.25
C ILE A 254 -3.50 -1.27 -1.21
N ALA A 255 -3.69 -2.60 -1.21
CA ALA A 255 -4.47 -3.26 -0.18
C ALA A 255 -3.64 -3.43 1.10
N ARG A 256 -4.35 -3.42 2.24
CA ARG A 256 -3.78 -3.75 3.56
C ARG A 256 -3.02 -5.09 3.52
N GLY A 257 -3.53 -6.08 2.77
CA GLY A 257 -2.89 -7.39 2.66
C GLY A 257 -1.49 -7.31 2.04
N GLY A 258 -1.32 -6.48 1.00
CA GLY A 258 -0.01 -6.21 0.40
C GLY A 258 0.96 -5.55 1.40
N ILE A 259 0.49 -4.50 2.09
CA ILE A 259 1.28 -3.78 3.11
C ILE A 259 1.74 -4.72 4.22
N LEU A 260 0.82 -5.50 4.81
CA LEU A 260 1.16 -6.35 5.95
C LEU A 260 1.99 -7.57 5.53
N ARG A 261 1.79 -8.09 4.31
CA ARG A 261 2.51 -9.28 3.84
C ARG A 261 3.95 -8.97 3.40
N ARG A 262 4.17 -7.86 2.71
CA ARG A 262 5.45 -7.56 2.03
C ARG A 262 5.97 -6.14 2.26
N GLY A 263 5.16 -5.23 2.79
CA GLY A 263 5.44 -3.81 2.76
C GLY A 263 5.16 -3.18 1.40
N LEU A 264 5.57 -1.94 1.21
CA LEU A 264 5.50 -1.23 -0.06
C LEU A 264 6.57 -1.72 -1.03
N ALA A 265 6.27 -1.64 -2.33
CA ALA A 265 7.20 -2.06 -3.38
C ALA A 265 8.24 -0.99 -3.75
N LEU A 266 7.89 0.28 -3.53
CA LEU A 266 8.65 1.45 -3.95
C LEU A 266 8.89 2.40 -2.78
N ARG A 267 9.87 3.27 -2.94
CA ARG A 267 10.24 4.28 -1.93
C ARG A 267 9.85 5.71 -2.34
N HIS A 268 9.52 5.95 -3.61
CA HIS A 268 9.23 7.29 -4.16
C HIS A 268 7.84 7.38 -4.79
N ALA A 269 6.95 8.15 -4.16
CA ALA A 269 5.61 8.46 -4.65
C ALA A 269 5.36 9.97 -4.55
N ARG A 270 4.69 10.53 -5.57
CA ARG A 270 4.30 11.94 -5.62
C ARG A 270 3.05 12.21 -4.79
N ALA A 271 2.16 11.23 -4.70
CA ALA A 271 0.92 11.36 -3.95
C ALA A 271 0.53 10.04 -3.29
N ALA A 272 -0.21 10.13 -2.19
CA ALA A 272 -0.83 8.97 -1.57
C ALA A 272 -2.23 9.34 -1.09
N LEU A 273 -3.22 8.48 -1.32
CA LEU A 273 -4.61 8.66 -0.92
C LEU A 273 -5.00 7.62 0.12
N VAL A 274 -5.56 8.08 1.23
CA VAL A 274 -6.30 7.23 2.17
C VAL A 274 -7.78 7.61 2.08
N THR A 275 -8.60 6.78 1.42
CA THR A 275 -10.01 7.11 1.13
C THR A 275 -10.91 7.10 2.37
N ASN A 276 -10.79 6.06 3.20
CA ASN A 276 -11.56 5.85 4.42
C ASN A 276 -11.01 4.64 5.22
N VAL A 277 -11.36 4.56 6.50
CA VAL A 277 -11.04 3.45 7.39
C VAL A 277 -12.30 2.95 8.10
N ALA A 278 -12.65 1.68 7.86
CA ALA A 278 -13.76 1.00 8.50
C ALA A 278 -13.36 -0.45 8.83
N ASN A 279 -14.16 -1.11 9.67
CA ASN A 279 -13.95 -2.51 10.02
C ASN A 279 -13.99 -3.39 8.76
N ASP A 280 -12.85 -3.93 8.40
CA ASP A 280 -12.71 -4.90 7.31
C ASP A 280 -11.49 -5.78 7.55
N HIS A 281 -11.71 -7.09 7.47
CA HIS A 281 -10.67 -8.10 7.68
C HIS A 281 -9.83 -7.91 8.98
N LEU A 282 -10.43 -7.69 10.14
CA LEU A 282 -9.65 -7.69 11.40
C LEU A 282 -9.19 -9.12 11.76
N GLY A 283 -8.12 -9.24 12.55
CA GLY A 283 -7.63 -10.52 13.08
C GLY A 283 -6.50 -11.18 12.29
N GLN A 284 -5.88 -10.48 11.34
CA GLN A 284 -4.76 -11.01 10.55
C GLN A 284 -3.50 -10.18 10.74
N TYR A 285 -2.33 -10.84 10.77
CA TYR A 285 -1.01 -10.21 10.89
C TYR A 285 -0.89 -9.28 12.13
N GLY A 286 -1.61 -9.58 13.21
CA GLY A 286 -1.64 -8.76 14.43
C GLY A 286 -2.40 -7.44 14.32
N VAL A 287 -3.28 -7.28 13.32
CA VAL A 287 -4.16 -6.11 13.18
C VAL A 287 -5.58 -6.48 13.63
N ASN A 288 -5.85 -6.24 14.92
CA ASN A 288 -7.09 -6.65 15.59
C ASN A 288 -8.03 -5.47 15.90
N THR A 289 -7.55 -4.24 15.77
CA THR A 289 -8.31 -3.02 16.10
C THR A 289 -8.39 -2.07 14.91
N LEU A 290 -9.41 -1.21 14.90
CA LEU A 290 -9.56 -0.19 13.89
C LEU A 290 -8.39 0.80 13.89
N ALA A 291 -7.89 1.17 15.07
CA ALA A 291 -6.70 2.00 15.22
C ALA A 291 -5.47 1.36 14.53
N ALA A 292 -5.20 0.07 14.77
CA ALA A 292 -4.10 -0.63 14.11
C ALA A 292 -4.30 -0.74 12.59
N LEU A 293 -5.54 -0.88 12.13
CA LEU A 293 -5.87 -0.87 10.71
C LEU A 293 -5.62 0.51 10.08
N THR A 294 -5.93 1.59 10.79
CA THR A 294 -5.58 2.96 10.38
C THR A 294 -4.07 3.09 10.23
N GLU A 295 -3.28 2.69 11.21
CA GLU A 295 -1.82 2.76 11.13
C GLU A 295 -1.27 2.00 9.91
N ALA A 296 -1.83 0.81 9.63
CA ALA A 296 -1.44 0.01 8.47
C ALA A 296 -1.72 0.72 7.15
N LYS A 297 -2.83 1.46 7.03
CA LYS A 297 -3.15 2.22 5.81
C LYS A 297 -2.22 3.42 5.63
N PHE A 298 -1.85 4.11 6.70
CA PHE A 298 -0.94 5.26 6.63
C PHE A 298 0.51 4.90 6.28
N VAL A 299 0.85 3.61 6.18
CA VAL A 299 2.15 3.15 5.64
C VAL A 299 2.43 3.73 4.26
N VAL A 300 1.41 3.96 3.41
CA VAL A 300 1.60 4.59 2.09
C VAL A 300 2.30 5.95 2.16
N GLY A 301 2.14 6.69 3.27
CA GLY A 301 2.81 7.97 3.48
C GLY A 301 4.34 7.85 3.61
N LYS A 302 4.86 6.66 3.95
CA LYS A 302 6.29 6.41 4.08
C LYS A 302 7.04 6.37 2.74
N ALA A 303 6.31 6.25 1.62
CA ALA A 303 6.88 6.32 0.28
C ALA A 303 6.77 7.73 -0.34
N LEU A 304 6.17 8.71 0.35
CA LEU A 304 6.10 10.06 -0.19
C LEU A 304 7.49 10.69 -0.22
N VAL A 305 7.85 11.26 -1.36
CA VAL A 305 9.03 12.13 -1.47
C VAL A 305 8.81 13.43 -0.67
N ASP A 306 9.85 14.22 -0.42
CA ASP A 306 9.79 15.41 0.43
C ASP A 306 8.68 16.43 0.06
N ASN A 307 8.37 16.55 -1.24
CA ASN A 307 7.30 17.41 -1.76
C ASN A 307 6.03 16.62 -2.15
N GLY A 308 5.95 15.34 -1.78
CA GLY A 308 4.79 14.49 -2.02
C GLY A 308 3.63 14.89 -1.13
N VAL A 309 2.40 14.62 -1.59
CA VAL A 309 1.16 15.03 -0.90
C VAL A 309 0.38 13.82 -0.41
N LEU A 310 0.02 13.84 0.87
CA LEU A 310 -0.91 12.90 1.47
C LEU A 310 -2.34 13.44 1.39
N VAL A 311 -3.19 12.78 0.62
CA VAL A 311 -4.60 13.12 0.41
C VAL A 311 -5.47 12.27 1.33
N VAL A 312 -6.31 12.90 2.14
CA VAL A 312 -7.03 12.24 3.24
C VAL A 312 -8.44 12.79 3.43
N ASN A 313 -9.33 11.93 3.90
CA ASN A 313 -10.75 12.25 4.09
C ASN A 313 -11.01 12.95 5.43
N ALA A 314 -11.45 14.20 5.39
CA ALA A 314 -11.80 14.98 6.57
C ALA A 314 -13.17 14.59 7.17
N ASP A 315 -13.95 13.75 6.47
CA ASP A 315 -15.24 13.22 6.94
C ASP A 315 -15.08 11.84 7.61
N ASP A 316 -13.87 11.31 7.69
CA ASP A 316 -13.56 10.03 8.32
C ASP A 316 -12.90 10.24 9.70
N ALA A 317 -13.65 9.93 10.76
CA ALA A 317 -13.19 10.16 12.14
C ALA A 317 -11.89 9.41 12.47
N GLN A 318 -11.65 8.21 11.93
CA GLN A 318 -10.44 7.45 12.23
C GLN A 318 -9.20 8.10 11.61
N ILE A 319 -9.34 8.67 10.42
CA ILE A 319 -8.28 9.42 9.74
C ILE A 319 -8.00 10.73 10.50
N VAL A 320 -9.05 11.44 10.90
CA VAL A 320 -8.93 12.70 11.65
C VAL A 320 -8.24 12.48 12.99
N ASP A 321 -8.69 11.49 13.78
CA ASP A 321 -8.10 11.16 15.08
C ASP A 321 -6.62 10.76 14.94
N TYR A 322 -6.29 9.90 13.96
CA TYR A 322 -4.92 9.47 13.72
C TYR A 322 -3.97 10.64 13.39
N LEU A 323 -4.43 11.59 12.58
CA LEU A 323 -3.63 12.74 12.15
C LEU A 323 -3.56 13.84 13.21
N ALA A 324 -4.49 13.91 14.15
CA ALA A 324 -4.37 14.77 15.31
C ALA A 324 -3.14 14.40 16.17
N ASP A 325 -2.88 13.10 16.32
CA ASP A 325 -1.72 12.59 17.07
C ASP A 325 -0.43 12.56 16.25
N LYS A 326 -0.54 12.39 14.92
CA LYS A 326 0.59 12.21 14.00
C LYS A 326 0.54 13.22 12.84
N PRO A 327 0.72 14.52 13.11
CA PRO A 327 0.57 15.57 12.10
C PRO A 327 1.56 15.38 10.94
N GLN A 328 1.08 15.63 9.73
CA GLN A 328 1.83 15.53 8.49
C GLN A 328 2.02 16.91 7.87
N ARG A 329 3.15 17.15 7.19
CA ARG A 329 3.47 18.46 6.61
C ARG A 329 2.69 18.75 5.34
N ASN A 330 2.69 17.83 4.38
CA ASN A 330 2.11 18.02 3.06
C ASN A 330 0.78 17.27 2.95
N LEU A 331 -0.25 17.85 3.54
CA LEU A 331 -1.57 17.24 3.63
C LEU A 331 -2.57 17.93 2.70
N CYS A 332 -3.40 17.15 2.01
CA CYS A 332 -4.57 17.61 1.29
C CYS A 332 -5.82 16.97 1.89
N TRP A 333 -6.58 17.75 2.66
CA TRP A 333 -7.86 17.28 3.18
C TRP A 333 -8.92 17.30 2.09
N PHE A 334 -9.80 16.30 2.05
CA PHE A 334 -11.01 16.38 1.26
C PHE A 334 -12.29 16.16 2.07
N SER A 335 -13.38 16.82 1.68
CA SER A 335 -14.67 16.72 2.38
C SER A 335 -15.85 16.95 1.45
N LEU A 336 -16.99 16.33 1.77
CA LEU A 336 -18.28 16.62 1.16
C LEU A 336 -18.88 17.98 1.59
N ASP A 337 -18.22 18.71 2.49
CA ASP A 337 -18.74 19.96 3.05
C ASP A 337 -17.65 21.03 3.16
N ASN A 338 -17.83 22.16 2.48
CA ASN A 338 -16.96 23.34 2.60
C ASN A 338 -16.86 23.87 4.05
N SER A 339 -17.85 23.56 4.90
CA SER A 339 -17.97 24.06 6.25
C SER A 339 -17.19 23.22 7.26
N ASN A 340 -16.69 22.06 6.84
CA ASN A 340 -15.86 21.20 7.66
C ASN A 340 -14.68 22.01 8.27
N PRO A 341 -14.50 21.99 9.60
CA PRO A 341 -13.47 22.80 10.26
C PRO A 341 -12.05 22.58 9.73
N LEU A 342 -11.71 21.35 9.33
CA LEU A 342 -10.39 21.02 8.79
C LEU A 342 -10.17 21.65 7.40
N ILE A 343 -11.23 21.73 6.58
CA ILE A 343 -11.20 22.42 5.29
C ILE A 343 -11.02 23.92 5.50
N ARG A 344 -11.82 24.52 6.39
CA ARG A 344 -11.70 25.95 6.74
C ARG A 344 -10.31 26.29 7.29
N GLN A 345 -9.76 25.42 8.14
CA GLN A 345 -8.41 25.57 8.67
C GLN A 345 -7.36 25.50 7.56
N GLN A 346 -7.47 24.55 6.62
CA GLN A 346 -6.52 24.49 5.50
C GLN A 346 -6.55 25.73 4.62
N ILE A 347 -7.73 26.22 4.27
CA ILE A 347 -7.86 27.45 3.49
C ILE A 347 -7.17 28.63 4.20
N ASN A 348 -7.43 28.78 5.50
CA ASN A 348 -6.82 29.85 6.31
C ASN A 348 -5.29 29.73 6.40
N ASN A 349 -4.78 28.50 6.43
CA ASN A 349 -3.36 28.21 6.53
C ASN A 349 -2.66 28.09 5.17
N ARG A 350 -3.37 28.33 4.05
CA ARG A 350 -2.86 28.09 2.69
C ARG A 350 -2.42 26.64 2.46
N GLY A 351 -3.02 25.70 3.18
CA GLY A 351 -2.85 24.27 2.96
C GLY A 351 -3.80 23.76 1.88
N ARG A 352 -3.41 22.69 1.20
CA ARG A 352 -4.19 22.09 0.12
C ARG A 352 -5.49 21.47 0.65
N CYS A 353 -6.58 21.62 -0.09
CA CYS A 353 -7.81 20.87 0.18
C CYS A 353 -8.72 20.76 -1.04
N CYS A 354 -9.62 19.77 -1.04
CA CYS A 354 -10.68 19.63 -2.01
C CYS A 354 -12.03 19.50 -1.30
N PHE A 355 -13.08 20.17 -1.77
CA PHE A 355 -14.37 20.10 -1.08
C PHE A 355 -15.53 20.30 -2.03
N VAL A 356 -16.74 19.95 -1.58
CA VAL A 356 -17.97 20.32 -2.28
C VAL A 356 -18.42 21.71 -1.84
N ASP A 357 -18.68 22.57 -2.81
CA ASP A 357 -19.27 23.90 -2.63
C ASP A 357 -20.28 24.15 -3.75
N ASP A 358 -21.52 24.50 -3.40
CA ASP A 358 -22.64 24.69 -4.34
C ASP A 358 -22.69 23.63 -5.46
N ASP A 359 -22.86 22.36 -5.06
CA ASP A 359 -22.88 21.17 -5.93
C ASP A 359 -21.66 21.05 -6.86
N SER A 360 -20.51 21.64 -6.51
CA SER A 360 -19.32 21.62 -7.34
C SER A 360 -18.13 21.08 -6.57
N ILE A 361 -17.28 20.28 -7.22
CA ILE A 361 -15.97 19.96 -6.69
C ILE A 361 -15.10 21.21 -6.83
N VAL A 362 -14.50 21.64 -5.73
CA VAL A 362 -13.56 22.75 -5.65
C VAL A 362 -12.23 22.24 -5.14
N ASN A 363 -11.15 22.66 -5.79
CA ASN A 363 -9.77 22.44 -5.37
C ASN A 363 -9.18 23.75 -4.86
N PHE A 364 -8.45 23.69 -3.76
CA PHE A 364 -7.62 24.78 -3.25
C PHE A 364 -6.18 24.28 -3.18
N ASP A 365 -5.28 24.89 -3.96
CA ASP A 365 -3.87 24.50 -4.03
C ASP A 365 -2.97 25.19 -2.99
N GLY A 366 -3.54 26.11 -2.21
CA GLY A 366 -2.86 26.97 -1.25
C GLY A 366 -2.84 28.45 -1.66
N ASP A 367 -3.03 28.74 -2.95
CA ASP A 367 -3.01 30.08 -3.50
C ASP A 367 -4.33 30.44 -4.21
N SER A 368 -4.96 29.49 -4.89
CA SER A 368 -6.15 29.71 -5.71
C SER A 368 -7.25 28.67 -5.48
N LEU A 369 -8.51 29.15 -5.53
CA LEU A 369 -9.70 28.32 -5.50
C LEU A 369 -10.17 28.07 -6.93
N GLU A 370 -10.15 26.80 -7.33
CA GLU A 370 -10.52 26.36 -8.66
C GLU A 370 -11.75 25.46 -8.61
N LYS A 371 -12.79 25.84 -9.33
CA LYS A 371 -13.95 24.98 -9.54
C LYS A 371 -13.61 23.96 -10.64
N ILE A 372 -13.69 22.67 -10.30
CA ILE A 372 -13.33 21.57 -11.20
C ILE A 372 -14.50 21.20 -12.12
N CYS A 373 -15.63 20.78 -11.54
CA CYS A 373 -16.86 20.46 -12.26
C CYS A 373 -18.05 20.40 -11.29
N ASN A 374 -19.27 20.42 -11.82
CA ASN A 374 -20.46 20.16 -11.01
C ASN A 374 -20.53 18.66 -10.68
N ILE A 375 -20.91 18.30 -9.46
CA ILE A 375 -21.02 16.89 -9.04
C ILE A 375 -22.06 16.13 -9.87
N ASN A 376 -23.06 16.83 -10.41
CA ASN A 376 -24.10 16.24 -11.24
C ASN A 376 -23.61 15.87 -12.65
N ASP A 377 -22.53 16.49 -13.10
CA ASP A 377 -21.91 16.19 -14.40
C ASP A 377 -20.99 14.95 -14.32
N ILE A 378 -20.75 14.41 -13.12
CA ILE A 378 -19.93 13.23 -12.88
C ILE A 378 -20.87 12.00 -12.86
N PRO A 379 -20.88 11.14 -13.90
CA PRO A 379 -21.91 10.09 -14.04
C PRO A 379 -22.02 9.15 -12.83
N MET A 380 -20.89 8.76 -12.26
CA MET A 380 -20.83 7.81 -11.13
C MET A 380 -21.43 8.35 -9.82
N THR A 381 -21.69 9.67 -9.72
CA THR A 381 -22.31 10.26 -8.53
C THR A 381 -23.84 10.14 -8.55
N LEU A 382 -24.42 9.72 -9.69
CA LEU A 382 -25.87 9.63 -9.88
C LEU A 382 -26.58 10.96 -9.56
N ASN A 383 -26.12 12.06 -10.15
CA ASN A 383 -26.55 13.43 -9.84
C ASN A 383 -26.31 13.80 -8.36
N GLY A 384 -25.08 13.55 -7.88
CA GLY A 384 -24.67 13.88 -6.50
C GLY A 384 -25.25 12.98 -5.41
N VAL A 385 -26.19 12.08 -5.73
CA VAL A 385 -26.87 11.22 -4.74
C VAL A 385 -25.92 10.20 -4.09
N ALA A 386 -24.98 9.66 -4.87
CA ALA A 386 -24.00 8.68 -4.44
C ALA A 386 -22.80 9.37 -3.75
N LEU A 387 -22.99 9.81 -2.50
CA LEU A 387 -21.98 10.56 -1.74
C LEU A 387 -20.61 9.85 -1.63
N HIS A 388 -20.60 8.52 -1.56
CA HIS A 388 -19.35 7.76 -1.52
C HIS A 388 -18.54 7.93 -2.82
N ASN A 389 -19.20 8.08 -3.98
CA ASN A 389 -18.54 8.37 -5.25
C ASN A 389 -18.18 9.85 -5.41
N VAL A 390 -18.93 10.77 -4.77
CA VAL A 390 -18.47 12.17 -4.63
C VAL A 390 -17.18 12.21 -3.82
N GLY A 391 -17.09 11.46 -2.71
CA GLY A 391 -15.87 11.30 -1.93
C GLY A 391 -14.70 10.71 -2.73
N ASN A 392 -14.96 9.66 -3.54
CA ASN A 392 -13.94 9.10 -4.43
C ASN A 392 -13.44 10.13 -5.46
N ALA A 393 -14.33 10.96 -6.03
CA ALA A 393 -13.98 12.03 -6.97
C ALA A 393 -13.14 13.14 -6.31
N LEU A 394 -13.48 13.53 -5.08
CA LEU A 394 -12.73 14.50 -4.30
C LEU A 394 -11.31 13.99 -3.97
N GLY A 395 -11.20 12.74 -3.51
CA GLY A 395 -9.90 12.11 -3.25
C GLY A 395 -9.05 12.01 -4.53
N ALA A 396 -9.66 11.62 -5.65
CA ALA A 396 -8.99 11.59 -6.96
C ALA A 396 -8.58 12.99 -7.42
N THR A 397 -9.39 14.02 -7.18
CA THR A 397 -9.06 15.43 -7.47
C THR A 397 -7.83 15.88 -6.71
N GLY A 398 -7.75 15.59 -5.40
CA GLY A 398 -6.59 15.94 -4.58
C GLY A 398 -5.31 15.24 -5.04
N VAL A 399 -5.41 13.97 -5.44
CA VAL A 399 -4.27 13.23 -6.00
C VAL A 399 -3.86 13.82 -7.36
N ALA A 400 -4.81 14.06 -8.26
CA ALA A 400 -4.51 14.60 -9.58
C ALA A 400 -3.88 16.01 -9.51
N SER A 401 -4.40 16.86 -8.62
CA SER A 401 -3.81 18.17 -8.31
C SER A 401 -2.37 18.06 -7.79
N ALA A 402 -2.10 17.10 -6.89
CA ALA A 402 -0.73 16.82 -6.41
C ALA A 402 0.20 16.29 -7.52
N MET A 403 -0.36 15.66 -8.55
CA MET A 403 0.32 15.18 -9.74
C MET A 403 0.34 16.21 -10.89
N GLU A 404 -0.02 17.46 -10.59
CA GLU A 404 0.12 18.61 -11.50
C GLU A 404 -0.81 18.58 -12.72
N TYR A 405 -1.93 17.84 -12.65
CA TYR A 405 -3.00 17.96 -13.65
C TYR A 405 -3.78 19.27 -13.46
N THR A 406 -4.18 19.92 -14.56
CA THR A 406 -4.95 21.17 -14.51
C THR A 406 -6.41 20.92 -14.12
N ALA A 407 -7.10 21.95 -13.61
CA ALA A 407 -8.52 21.88 -13.29
C ALA A 407 -9.38 21.37 -14.46
N GLU A 408 -9.07 21.78 -15.69
CA GLU A 408 -9.77 21.34 -16.89
C GLU A 408 -9.54 19.85 -17.18
N GLN A 409 -8.30 19.35 -17.03
CA GLN A 409 -7.98 17.94 -17.23
C GLN A 409 -8.68 17.06 -16.19
N ILE A 410 -8.68 17.49 -14.93
CA ILE A 410 -9.37 16.80 -13.83
C ILE A 410 -10.87 16.77 -14.11
N GLY A 411 -11.49 17.92 -14.39
CA GLY A 411 -12.92 18.02 -14.67
C GLY A 411 -13.33 17.18 -15.88
N ALA A 412 -12.56 17.22 -16.98
CA ALA A 412 -12.82 16.42 -18.16
C ALA A 412 -12.74 14.91 -17.88
N GLY A 413 -11.76 14.47 -17.09
CA GLY A 413 -11.61 13.07 -16.69
C GLY A 413 -12.77 12.58 -15.83
N LEU A 414 -13.16 13.36 -14.82
CA LEU A 414 -14.28 13.02 -13.93
C LEU A 414 -15.61 12.92 -14.70
N CYS A 415 -15.90 13.88 -15.58
CA CYS A 415 -17.17 13.91 -16.32
C CYS A 415 -17.25 12.84 -17.44
N ARG A 416 -16.12 12.27 -17.87
CA ARG A 416 -16.10 11.19 -18.87
C ARG A 416 -16.22 9.79 -18.26
N PHE A 417 -16.06 9.65 -16.95
CA PHE A 417 -16.07 8.36 -16.26
C PHE A 417 -17.51 7.87 -16.00
N ASN A 418 -17.99 6.93 -16.80
CA ASN A 418 -19.39 6.50 -16.76
C ASN A 418 -19.70 5.55 -15.60
N SER A 419 -18.67 4.90 -15.03
CA SER A 419 -18.81 3.83 -14.04
C SER A 419 -19.78 2.74 -14.51
N ASP A 420 -19.56 2.28 -15.75
CA ASP A 420 -20.23 1.15 -16.37
C ASP A 420 -19.38 -0.13 -16.29
N GLU A 421 -19.77 -1.17 -17.02
CA GLU A 421 -19.06 -2.45 -17.12
C GLU A 421 -17.65 -2.36 -17.70
N ARG A 422 -17.28 -1.23 -18.33
CA ARG A 422 -15.95 -0.99 -18.90
C ARG A 422 -15.11 -0.14 -17.95
N ASP A 423 -15.66 0.99 -17.53
CA ASP A 423 -14.94 1.99 -16.74
C ASP A 423 -14.77 1.53 -15.29
N ASN A 424 -15.79 0.89 -14.71
CA ASN A 424 -15.78 0.50 -13.30
C ASN A 424 -16.63 -0.76 -13.04
N PRO A 425 -16.28 -1.92 -13.61
CA PRO A 425 -17.08 -3.13 -13.51
C PRO A 425 -17.38 -3.51 -12.06
N GLY A 426 -18.66 -3.75 -11.78
CA GLY A 426 -19.18 -4.16 -10.48
C GLY A 426 -19.14 -3.09 -9.39
N ARG A 427 -18.99 -1.80 -9.73
CA ARG A 427 -18.96 -0.68 -8.76
C ARG A 427 -20.04 0.33 -9.11
N LEU A 428 -21.16 0.26 -8.37
CA LEU A 428 -22.38 1.04 -8.55
C LEU A 428 -22.85 1.12 -10.02
N ASN A 429 -22.70 0.03 -10.78
CA ASN A 429 -23.15 0.02 -12.17
C ASN A 429 -24.68 0.04 -12.20
N HIS A 430 -25.24 1.00 -12.95
CA HIS A 430 -26.67 1.21 -13.04
C HIS A 430 -27.20 0.72 -14.40
N PHE A 431 -28.16 -0.20 -14.36
CA PHE A 431 -28.81 -0.75 -15.54
C PHE A 431 -30.31 -0.46 -15.52
N GLN A 432 -30.86 -0.22 -16.71
CA GLN A 432 -32.28 -0.06 -16.93
C GLN A 432 -32.80 -1.24 -17.75
N LEU A 433 -33.62 -2.08 -17.14
CA LEU A 433 -34.23 -3.23 -17.83
C LEU A 433 -35.38 -2.77 -18.75
N ALA A 434 -35.73 -3.63 -19.72
CA ALA A 434 -36.80 -3.38 -20.69
C ALA A 434 -38.17 -3.13 -20.03
N ASN A 435 -38.43 -3.69 -18.85
CA ASN A 435 -39.64 -3.48 -18.05
C ASN A 435 -39.58 -2.21 -17.17
N ALA A 436 -38.65 -1.30 -17.43
CA ALA A 436 -38.41 -0.09 -16.64
C ALA A 436 -37.91 -0.34 -15.20
N ALA A 437 -37.55 -1.58 -14.83
CA ALA A 437 -36.89 -1.85 -13.54
C ALA A 437 -35.45 -1.32 -13.53
N ARG A 438 -35.07 -0.68 -12.42
CA ARG A 438 -33.70 -0.23 -12.14
C ARG A 438 -32.95 -1.37 -11.46
N VAL A 439 -31.80 -1.76 -12.01
CA VAL A 439 -30.88 -2.72 -11.39
C VAL A 439 -29.58 -2.01 -11.07
N ILE A 440 -29.08 -2.18 -9.85
CA ILE A 440 -27.79 -1.66 -9.41
C ILE A 440 -26.93 -2.86 -9.04
N VAL A 441 -25.73 -2.94 -9.61
CA VAL A 441 -24.74 -3.97 -9.31
C VAL A 441 -23.57 -3.30 -8.61
N ASP A 442 -23.25 -3.78 -7.40
CA ASP A 442 -22.16 -3.26 -6.59
C ASP A 442 -21.41 -4.40 -5.88
N PHE A 443 -20.15 -4.16 -5.52
CA PHE A 443 -19.25 -5.11 -4.88
C PHE A 443 -19.18 -4.95 -3.36
N ALA A 444 -20.07 -4.15 -2.75
CA ALA A 444 -20.15 -3.98 -1.31
C ALA A 444 -20.11 -5.31 -0.56
N HIS A 445 -19.02 -5.53 0.18
CA HIS A 445 -18.71 -6.79 0.88
C HIS A 445 -18.56 -6.64 2.39
N ASN A 446 -18.52 -5.41 2.90
CA ASN A 446 -18.47 -5.09 4.32
C ASN A 446 -19.60 -4.14 4.74
N ALA A 447 -19.90 -4.08 6.04
CA ALA A 447 -21.02 -3.31 6.58
C ALA A 447 -21.00 -1.83 6.12
N HIS A 448 -19.83 -1.20 6.13
CA HIS A 448 -19.64 0.19 5.71
C HIS A 448 -19.98 0.40 4.22
N SER A 449 -19.52 -0.49 3.33
CA SER A 449 -19.85 -0.41 1.90
C SER A 449 -21.34 -0.67 1.61
N VAL A 450 -21.95 -1.61 2.33
CA VAL A 450 -23.38 -1.91 2.20
C VAL A 450 -24.23 -0.72 2.65
N GLU A 451 -23.85 -0.06 3.74
CA GLU A 451 -24.51 1.17 4.20
C GLU A 451 -24.40 2.30 3.16
N ALA A 452 -23.21 2.49 2.56
CA ALA A 452 -23.01 3.50 1.53
C ALA A 452 -23.89 3.27 0.28
N VAL A 453 -23.99 2.02 -0.19
CA VAL A 453 -24.81 1.65 -1.34
C VAL A 453 -26.30 1.76 -1.01
N THR A 454 -26.74 1.22 0.13
CA THR A 454 -28.16 1.27 0.54
C THR A 454 -28.62 2.70 0.82
N GLY A 455 -27.77 3.54 1.42
CA GLY A 455 -28.02 4.98 1.58
C GLY A 455 -28.15 5.72 0.25
N THR A 456 -27.36 5.34 -0.75
CA THR A 456 -27.50 5.85 -2.13
C THR A 456 -28.83 5.44 -2.73
N VAL A 457 -29.17 4.14 -2.67
CA VAL A 457 -30.42 3.60 -3.21
C VAL A 457 -31.65 4.24 -2.55
N GLY A 458 -31.62 4.45 -1.24
CA GLY A 458 -32.72 5.07 -0.49
C GLY A 458 -32.99 6.54 -0.85
N ARG A 459 -32.01 7.23 -1.44
CA ARG A 459 -32.15 8.62 -1.92
C ARG A 459 -32.52 8.70 -3.40
N LEU A 460 -32.39 7.61 -4.14
CA LEU A 460 -32.85 7.58 -5.52
C LEU A 460 -34.39 7.64 -5.52
N PRO A 461 -34.99 8.45 -6.40
CA PRO A 461 -36.44 8.49 -6.50
C PRO A 461 -36.98 7.10 -6.85
N ALA A 462 -37.96 6.66 -6.06
CA ALA A 462 -38.82 5.55 -6.40
C ALA A 462 -39.61 5.91 -7.67
N ARG A 463 -39.78 4.95 -8.57
CA ARG A 463 -40.64 5.12 -9.74
C ARG A 463 -42.08 4.79 -9.40
#